data_AF-A0A833L7R1-F1
#
_entry.id   AF-A0A833L7R1-F1
#
_cell.length_a   1.000
_cell.length_b   1.000
_cell.length_c   1.000
_cell.angle_alpha   90.00
_cell.angle_beta   90.00
_cell.angle_gamma   90.00
#
_symmetry.space_group_name_H-M   'P 1'
#
loop_
_entity.id
_entity.type
_entity.pdbx_description
1 polymer ?
#
loop_
_entity_poly.entity_id
_entity_poly.type
_entity_poly.pdbx_seq_one_letter_code
_entity_poly.pdbx_strand_id
1 'polypeptide(L)'
;MISIDLRLEGIESVDRALQKLDPIDGAALMTGIARMVQEQTRRRITSEKTAPSGAAWKPNREGTPILYKSGALARSIDYSVSGDTAIIGSGLIYAGVHQNGATIVPKKAKRLVFRLGNRTVFARKVTIPARPFIGLSSENAEDVIDQVGRYVRARIGGG
;
A
#
# COMPACT_ATOMS: atom_id res chain seq x y z
N MET A 1 10.65 3.17 -12.52
CA MET A 1 9.42 2.93 -11.74
C MET A 1 9.85 2.33 -10.42
N ILE A 2 9.56 2.95 -9.28
CA ILE A 2 9.82 2.33 -7.96
C ILE A 2 8.49 1.71 -7.56
N SER A 3 8.36 0.40 -7.76
CA SER A 3 7.19 -0.36 -7.29
C SER A 3 7.35 -0.59 -5.79
N ILE A 4 6.26 -0.44 -5.06
CA ILE A 4 6.15 -0.95 -3.69
C ILE A 4 5.33 -2.22 -3.84
N ASP A 5 5.93 -3.36 -3.54
CA ASP A 5 5.28 -4.65 -3.71
C ASP A 5 4.84 -5.15 -2.34
N LEU A 6 3.53 -5.23 -2.12
CA LEU A 6 2.97 -6.11 -1.10
C LEU A 6 2.60 -7.41 -1.79
N ARG A 7 3.28 -8.50 -1.43
CA ARG A 7 2.85 -9.85 -1.79
C ARG A 7 1.91 -10.37 -0.71
N LEU A 8 0.83 -10.99 -1.14
CA LEU A 8 -0.12 -11.66 -0.26
C LEU A 8 0.28 -13.11 0.08
N GLU A 9 1.52 -13.49 -0.24
CA GLU A 9 2.14 -14.77 0.09
C GLU A 9 2.33 -14.91 1.62
N GLY A 10 2.05 -16.10 2.17
CA GLY A 10 2.31 -16.42 3.58
C GLY A 10 1.13 -16.19 4.53
N ILE A 11 -0.07 -15.88 4.01
CA ILE A 11 -1.30 -16.00 4.80
C ILE A 11 -1.76 -17.46 4.69
N GLU A 12 -1.52 -18.27 5.73
CA GLU A 12 -1.76 -19.72 5.70
C GLU A 12 -3.17 -20.14 5.25
N SER A 13 -4.19 -19.31 5.50
CA SER A 13 -5.55 -19.58 5.03
C SER A 13 -5.69 -19.43 3.52
N VAL A 14 -5.02 -18.42 2.92
CA VAL A 14 -4.98 -18.21 1.47
C VAL A 14 -4.27 -19.39 0.82
N ASP A 15 -3.09 -19.75 1.32
CA ASP A 15 -2.29 -20.86 0.77
C ASP A 15 -3.08 -22.19 0.80
N ARG A 16 -3.74 -22.48 1.93
CA ARG A 16 -4.60 -23.67 2.07
C ARG A 16 -5.82 -23.64 1.14
N ALA A 17 -6.38 -22.47 0.86
CA ALA A 17 -7.48 -22.33 -0.07
C ALA A 17 -7.02 -22.61 -1.50
N LEU A 18 -5.89 -22.01 -1.91
CA LEU A 18 -5.34 -22.18 -3.26
C LEU A 18 -4.97 -23.64 -3.57
N GLN A 19 -4.50 -24.42 -2.59
CA GLN A 19 -4.25 -25.85 -2.75
C GLN A 19 -5.50 -26.69 -3.03
N LYS A 20 -6.69 -26.20 -2.65
CA LYS A 20 -7.96 -26.93 -2.77
C LYS A 20 -8.79 -26.50 -3.96
N LEU A 21 -8.45 -25.37 -4.56
CA LEU A 21 -9.17 -24.78 -5.68
C LEU A 21 -8.48 -25.16 -6.99
N ASP A 22 -9.27 -25.27 -8.06
CA ASP A 22 -8.67 -25.32 -9.39
C ASP A 22 -8.01 -23.97 -9.72
N PRO A 23 -7.09 -23.91 -10.72
CA PRO A 23 -6.38 -22.68 -11.03
C PRO A 23 -7.28 -21.49 -11.41
N ILE A 24 -8.46 -21.73 -11.98
CA ILE A 24 -9.41 -20.68 -12.37
C ILE A 24 -10.03 -20.06 -11.12
N ASP A 25 -10.51 -20.91 -10.20
CA ASP A 25 -11.06 -20.48 -8.92
C ASP A 25 -10.00 -19.80 -8.04
N GLY A 26 -8.76 -20.31 -8.05
CA GLY A 26 -7.64 -19.70 -7.33
C GLY A 26 -7.34 -18.29 -7.83
N ALA A 27 -7.26 -18.10 -9.15
CA ALA A 27 -7.04 -16.78 -9.75
C ALA A 27 -8.20 -15.80 -9.46
N ALA A 28 -9.44 -16.29 -9.44
CA ALA A 28 -10.61 -15.49 -9.09
C ALA A 28 -10.60 -15.08 -7.61
N LEU A 29 -10.24 -15.99 -6.69
CA LEU A 29 -10.02 -15.68 -5.28
C LEU A 29 -8.95 -14.59 -5.11
N MET A 30 -7.78 -14.77 -5.74
CA MET A 30 -6.68 -13.81 -5.65
C MET A 30 -7.07 -12.43 -6.20
N THR A 31 -7.84 -12.38 -7.29
CA THR A 31 -8.38 -11.12 -7.81
C THR A 31 -9.32 -10.44 -6.82
N GLY A 32 -10.18 -11.22 -6.14
CA GLY A 32 -11.06 -10.72 -5.10
C GLY A 32 -10.30 -10.13 -3.91
N ILE A 33 -9.28 -10.84 -3.43
CA ILE A 33 -8.42 -10.39 -2.33
C ILE A 33 -7.63 -9.14 -2.74
N ALA A 34 -7.01 -9.12 -3.91
CA ALA A 34 -6.22 -7.99 -4.39
C ALA A 34 -7.05 -6.71 -4.47
N ARG A 35 -8.28 -6.80 -5.00
CA ARG A 35 -9.25 -5.70 -5.02
C ARG A 35 -9.64 -5.22 -3.62
N MET A 36 -9.84 -6.16 -2.69
CA MET A 36 -10.14 -5.83 -1.29
C MET A 36 -9.00 -5.06 -0.63
N VAL A 37 -7.76 -5.54 -0.78
CA VAL A 37 -6.56 -4.91 -0.20
C VAL A 37 -6.26 -3.54 -0.85
N GLN A 38 -6.52 -3.40 -2.15
CA GLN A 38 -6.48 -2.10 -2.84
C GLN A 38 -7.45 -1.11 -2.18
N GLU A 39 -8.70 -1.51 -1.96
CA GLU A 39 -9.72 -0.64 -1.36
C GLU A 39 -9.40 -0.30 0.09
N GLN A 40 -8.96 -1.27 0.88
CA GLN A 40 -8.46 -1.05 2.23
C GLN A 40 -7.30 -0.05 2.27
N THR A 41 -6.35 -0.16 1.32
CA THR A 41 -5.23 0.79 1.19
C THR A 41 -5.72 2.19 0.83
N ARG A 42 -6.73 2.30 -0.04
CA ARG A 42 -7.36 3.58 -0.38
C ARG A 42 -8.07 4.19 0.82
N ARG A 43 -8.89 3.42 1.53
CA ARG A 43 -9.61 3.81 2.75
C ARG A 43 -8.65 4.33 3.82
N ARG A 44 -7.51 3.66 3.99
CA ARG A 44 -6.44 4.12 4.88
C ARG A 44 -5.94 5.52 4.55
N ILE A 45 -5.68 5.77 3.26
CA ILE A 45 -5.22 7.07 2.77
C ILE A 45 -6.32 8.13 2.86
N THR A 46 -7.57 7.79 2.57
CA THR A 46 -8.67 8.77 2.46
C THR A 46 -9.29 9.12 3.80
N SER A 47 -9.43 8.14 4.71
CA SER A 47 -10.25 8.26 5.92
C SER A 47 -9.55 7.86 7.22
N GLU A 48 -8.87 6.71 7.29
CA GLU A 48 -8.30 6.21 8.57
C GLU A 48 -7.08 7.01 9.03
N LYS A 49 -6.24 7.47 8.08
CA LYS A 49 -5.03 8.30 8.32
C LYS A 49 -3.98 7.65 9.24
N THR A 50 -3.92 6.32 9.26
CA THR A 50 -2.97 5.53 10.05
C THR A 50 -2.11 4.65 9.16
N ALA A 51 -0.97 4.21 9.68
CA ALA A 51 -0.19 3.14 9.07
C ALA A 51 -0.88 1.77 9.28
N PRO A 52 -0.50 0.72 8.53
CA PRO A 52 -0.98 -0.64 8.78
C PRO A 52 -0.78 -1.10 10.24
N SER A 53 0.23 -0.58 10.94
CA SER A 53 0.47 -0.83 12.36
C SER A 53 -0.50 -0.09 13.31
N GLY A 54 -1.46 0.67 12.80
CA GLY A 54 -2.38 1.53 13.56
C GLY A 54 -1.80 2.89 13.97
N ALA A 55 -0.49 3.11 13.83
CA ALA A 55 0.13 4.37 14.22
C ALA A 55 -0.25 5.52 13.27
N ALA A 56 -0.58 6.70 13.81
CA ALA A 56 -0.82 7.90 13.00
C ALA A 56 0.43 8.33 12.21
N TRP A 57 0.23 8.79 10.97
CA TRP A 57 1.35 9.29 10.17
C TRP A 57 1.91 10.61 10.70
N LYS A 58 3.24 10.77 10.58
CA LYS A 58 3.90 12.03 10.94
C LYS A 58 3.30 13.20 10.12
N PRO A 59 2.97 14.33 10.76
CA PRO A 59 2.36 15.46 10.09
C PRO A 59 3.27 16.04 9.00
N ASN A 60 2.70 16.81 8.09
CA ASN A 60 3.45 17.62 7.13
C ASN A 60 3.50 19.08 7.61
N ARG A 61 4.42 19.86 7.06
CA ARG A 61 4.59 21.28 7.45
C ARG A 61 3.52 22.21 6.87
N GLU A 62 2.78 21.75 5.86
CA GLU A 62 1.78 22.55 5.15
C GLU A 62 0.40 22.49 5.83
N GLY A 63 0.19 21.57 6.78
CA GLY A 63 -1.11 21.33 7.40
C GLY A 63 -2.13 20.67 6.48
N THR A 64 -1.71 20.15 5.32
CA THR A 64 -2.61 19.50 4.36
C THR A 64 -2.88 18.05 4.73
N PRO A 65 -3.98 17.44 4.23
CA PRO A 65 -4.26 16.02 4.44
C PRO A 65 -3.06 15.13 4.07
N ILE A 66 -2.57 14.37 5.05
CA ILE A 66 -1.40 13.51 4.89
C ILE A 66 -1.69 12.45 3.83
N LEU A 67 -0.76 12.29 2.86
CA LEU A 67 -0.88 11.39 1.71
C LEU A 67 -2.08 11.67 0.78
N TYR A 68 -2.83 12.76 0.99
CA TYR A 68 -4.09 13.01 0.28
C TYR A 68 -4.26 14.46 -0.18
N LYS A 69 -3.17 15.19 -0.45
CA LYS A 69 -3.25 16.61 -0.86
C LYS A 69 -4.14 16.84 -2.09
N SER A 70 -3.97 16.04 -3.15
CA SER A 70 -4.78 16.08 -4.38
C SER A 70 -5.62 14.82 -4.62
N GLY A 71 -5.51 13.85 -3.71
CA GLY A 71 -6.04 12.49 -3.88
C GLY A 71 -5.34 11.63 -4.93
N ALA A 72 -4.31 12.14 -5.62
CA ALA A 72 -3.63 11.39 -6.67
C ALA A 72 -3.02 10.06 -6.18
N LEU A 73 -2.42 10.05 -4.97
CA LEU A 73 -1.84 8.84 -4.41
C LEU A 73 -2.90 7.75 -4.20
N ALA A 74 -4.02 8.08 -3.56
CA ALA A 74 -5.11 7.12 -3.35
C ALA A 74 -5.67 6.59 -4.68
N ARG A 75 -5.89 7.47 -5.67
CA ARG A 75 -6.36 7.05 -7.00
C ARG A 75 -5.35 6.19 -7.76
N SER A 76 -4.06 6.37 -7.49
CA SER A 76 -2.98 5.60 -8.14
C SER A 76 -2.74 4.22 -7.54
N ILE A 77 -3.41 3.87 -6.44
CA ILE A 77 -3.27 2.54 -5.86
C ILE A 77 -3.92 1.55 -6.80
N ASP A 78 -3.14 0.58 -7.25
CA ASP A 78 -3.55 -0.46 -8.20
C ASP A 78 -2.97 -1.82 -7.81
N TYR A 79 -3.47 -2.88 -8.46
CA TYR A 79 -3.01 -4.24 -8.22
C TYR A 79 -2.80 -5.03 -9.51
N SER A 80 -1.97 -6.06 -9.42
CA SER A 80 -1.85 -7.10 -10.44
C SER A 80 -1.90 -8.48 -9.79
N VAL A 81 -2.44 -9.47 -10.51
CA VAL A 81 -2.53 -10.86 -10.06
C VAL A 81 -1.86 -11.76 -11.10
N SER A 82 -1.08 -12.72 -10.63
CA SER A 82 -0.45 -13.74 -11.45
C SER A 82 -0.41 -15.05 -10.67
N GLY A 83 -1.23 -16.02 -11.08
CA GLY A 83 -1.37 -17.29 -10.37
C GLY A 83 -1.87 -17.10 -8.94
N ASP A 84 -1.05 -17.52 -7.99
CA ASP A 84 -1.23 -17.43 -6.54
C ASP A 84 -0.68 -16.14 -5.92
N THR A 85 0.00 -15.30 -6.71
CA THR A 85 0.55 -14.04 -6.23
C THR A 85 -0.35 -12.86 -6.62
N ALA A 86 -0.58 -11.97 -5.66
CA ALA A 86 -1.16 -10.66 -5.89
C ALA A 86 -0.20 -9.57 -5.39
N ILE A 87 -0.02 -8.53 -6.20
CA ILE A 87 0.84 -7.38 -5.94
C ILE A 87 -0.03 -6.13 -5.86
N ILE A 88 0.13 -5.35 -4.80
CA ILE A 88 -0.56 -4.06 -4.60
C ILE A 88 0.49 -2.96 -4.53
N GLY A 89 0.29 -1.87 -5.29
CA GLY A 89 1.29 -0.82 -5.42
C GLY A 89 0.76 0.52 -5.95
N SER A 90 1.70 1.41 -6.29
CA SER A 90 1.43 2.69 -6.95
C SER A 90 2.53 2.99 -7.96
N GLY A 91 2.16 3.50 -9.14
CA GLY A 91 3.11 3.95 -10.15
C GLY A 91 3.77 5.30 -9.86
N LEU A 92 3.35 6.01 -8.80
CA LEU A 92 3.87 7.34 -8.49
C LEU A 92 5.23 7.25 -7.78
N ILE A 93 6.24 7.94 -8.30
CA ILE A 93 7.61 7.90 -7.74
C ILE A 93 7.65 8.29 -6.26
N TYR A 94 6.85 9.29 -5.87
CA TYR A 94 6.80 9.75 -4.48
C TYR A 94 6.10 8.77 -3.52
N ALA A 95 5.37 7.78 -4.05
CA ALA A 95 4.75 6.73 -3.25
C ALA A 95 5.82 5.94 -2.48
N GLY A 96 6.87 5.49 -3.18
CA GLY A 96 8.04 4.80 -2.58
C GLY A 96 8.71 5.62 -1.47
N VAL A 97 8.91 6.91 -1.73
CA VAL A 97 9.49 7.85 -0.77
C VAL A 97 8.63 7.99 0.48
N HIS A 98 7.30 8.00 0.33
CA HIS A 98 6.41 8.06 1.49
C HIS A 98 6.29 6.71 2.21
N GLN A 99 6.27 5.59 1.50
CA GLN A 99 6.20 4.28 2.13
C GLN A 99 7.42 4.03 3.03
N ASN A 100 8.62 4.23 2.50
CA ASN A 100 9.87 3.83 3.15
C ASN A 100 10.59 4.99 3.84
N GLY A 101 10.16 6.23 3.59
CA GLY A 101 10.96 7.41 3.92
C GLY A 101 12.10 7.62 2.94
N ALA A 102 12.76 8.78 3.02
CA ALA A 102 13.95 9.05 2.22
C ALA A 102 14.88 10.07 2.89
N THR A 103 16.17 9.96 2.58
CA THR A 103 17.15 11.01 2.85
C THR A 103 17.69 11.53 1.53
N ILE A 104 17.57 12.84 1.31
CA ILE A 104 18.08 13.53 0.13
C ILE A 104 19.30 14.34 0.54
N VAL A 105 20.41 14.15 -0.17
CA VAL A 105 21.69 14.86 0.02
C VAL A 105 22.21 15.36 -1.33
N PRO A 106 22.94 16.50 -1.36
CA PRO A 106 23.53 17.00 -2.59
C PRO A 106 24.69 16.10 -3.02
N LYS A 107 24.72 15.71 -4.31
CA LYS A 107 25.77 14.81 -4.84
C LYS A 107 27.08 15.54 -5.16
N LYS A 108 26.99 16.71 -5.82
CA LYS A 108 28.15 17.49 -6.29
C LYS A 108 28.22 18.89 -5.67
N ALA A 109 27.09 19.43 -5.22
CA ALA A 109 27.00 20.78 -4.65
C ALA A 109 27.21 20.76 -3.13
N LYS A 110 27.54 21.92 -2.55
CA LYS A 110 27.67 22.07 -1.08
C LYS A 110 26.33 21.98 -0.34
N ARG A 111 25.23 22.34 -1.00
CA ARG A 111 23.86 22.37 -0.42
C ARG A 111 22.81 22.08 -1.48
N LEU A 112 21.69 21.51 -1.05
CA LEU A 112 20.42 21.49 -1.77
C LEU A 112 19.82 22.89 -1.76
N VAL A 113 19.22 23.30 -2.87
CA VAL A 113 18.52 24.58 -3.01
C VAL A 113 17.14 24.32 -3.59
N PHE A 114 16.10 24.73 -2.88
CA PHE A 114 14.71 24.57 -3.33
C PHE A 114 13.84 25.69 -2.75
N ARG A 115 12.70 25.95 -3.39
CA ARG A 115 11.71 26.91 -2.90
C ARG A 115 10.67 26.23 -2.04
N LEU A 116 10.26 26.90 -0.96
CA LEU A 116 9.14 26.54 -0.11
C LEU A 116 8.25 27.78 0.03
N GLY A 117 7.19 27.84 -0.77
CA GLY A 117 6.43 29.08 -0.97
C GLY A 117 7.34 30.21 -1.46
N ASN A 118 7.30 31.36 -0.78
CA ASN A 118 8.10 32.54 -1.14
C ASN A 118 9.54 32.51 -0.58
N ARG A 119 9.95 31.42 0.10
CA ARG A 119 11.28 31.30 0.73
C ARG A 119 12.18 30.35 -0.05
N THR A 120 13.42 30.76 -0.28
CA THR A 120 14.48 29.87 -0.78
C THR A 120 15.16 29.18 0.41
N VAL A 121 15.23 27.85 0.36
CA VAL A 121 15.82 27.01 1.41
C VAL A 121 17.15 26.44 0.93
N PHE A 122 18.16 26.54 1.80
CA PHE A 122 19.49 25.96 1.60
C PHE A 122 19.74 24.88 2.64
N ALA A 123 19.76 23.61 2.24
CA ALA A 123 19.88 22.48 3.16
C ALA A 123 21.06 21.58 2.83
N ARG A 124 21.77 21.05 3.85
CA ARG A 124 22.79 20.01 3.62
C ARG A 124 22.16 18.63 3.43
N LYS A 125 20.99 18.41 4.02
CA LYS A 125 20.23 17.16 4.02
C LYS A 125 18.76 17.47 4.18
N VAL A 126 17.90 16.71 3.50
CA VAL A 126 16.45 16.68 3.74
C VAL A 126 16.08 15.26 4.12
N THR A 127 15.36 15.11 5.24
CA THR A 127 14.81 13.83 5.68
C THR A 127 13.30 13.86 5.48
N ILE A 128 12.78 12.90 4.72
CA ILE A 128 11.36 12.67 4.53
C ILE A 128 10.99 11.47 5.41
N PRO A 129 10.08 11.64 6.40
CA PRO A 129 9.68 10.52 7.24
C PRO A 129 8.87 9.50 6.45
N ALA A 130 9.05 8.23 6.81
CA ALA A 130 8.16 7.15 6.38
C ALA A 130 6.74 7.39 6.89
N ARG A 131 5.78 7.08 6.04
CA ARG A 131 4.33 7.08 6.24
C ARG A 131 3.79 5.83 5.53
N PRO A 132 4.04 4.63 6.09
CA PRO A 132 3.64 3.39 5.43
C PRO A 132 2.12 3.38 5.24
N PHE A 133 1.67 3.13 4.03
CA PHE A 133 0.24 3.04 3.69
C PHE A 133 -0.09 1.73 2.99
N ILE A 134 0.88 1.11 2.30
CA ILE A 134 0.79 -0.27 1.82
C ILE A 134 1.17 -1.24 2.95
N GLY A 135 0.38 -2.29 3.10
CA GLY A 135 0.50 -3.31 4.13
C GLY A 135 -0.87 -3.72 4.69
N LEU A 136 -0.91 -4.85 5.37
CA LEU A 136 -2.11 -5.33 6.07
C LEU A 136 -2.03 -4.91 7.55
N SER A 137 -3.09 -4.26 8.04
CA SER A 137 -3.36 -4.20 9.47
C SER A 137 -3.92 -5.54 9.93
N SER A 138 -3.95 -5.79 11.24
CA SER A 138 -4.58 -7.01 11.79
C SER A 138 -6.03 -7.17 11.34
N GLU A 139 -6.82 -6.09 11.43
CA GLU A 139 -8.22 -6.05 10.96
C GLU A 139 -8.33 -6.37 9.46
N ASN A 140 -7.48 -5.77 8.64
CA ASN A 140 -7.49 -6.05 7.20
C ASN A 140 -7.08 -7.49 6.87
N ALA A 141 -6.17 -8.07 7.66
CA ALA A 141 -5.79 -9.47 7.50
C ALA A 141 -6.95 -10.41 7.87
N GLU A 142 -7.71 -10.09 8.92
CA GLU A 142 -8.92 -10.81 9.30
C GLU A 142 -9.99 -10.75 8.19
N ASP A 143 -10.21 -9.59 7.57
CA ASP A 143 -11.11 -9.45 6.41
C ASP A 143 -10.70 -10.38 5.26
N VAL A 144 -9.39 -10.48 4.98
CA VAL A 144 -8.86 -11.36 3.94
C VAL A 144 -9.11 -12.83 4.29
N ILE A 145 -8.85 -13.23 5.54
CA ILE A 145 -9.09 -14.60 6.03
C ILE A 145 -10.58 -14.96 5.92
N ASP A 146 -11.47 -14.05 6.32
CA ASP A 146 -12.91 -14.27 6.20
C ASP A 146 -13.36 -14.38 4.74
N GLN A 147 -12.86 -13.51 3.86
CA GLN A 147 -13.17 -13.56 2.43
C GLN A 147 -12.74 -14.89 1.80
N VAL A 148 -11.57 -15.40 2.17
CA VAL A 148 -11.08 -16.71 1.74
C VAL A 148 -12.02 -17.81 2.24
N GLY A 149 -12.37 -17.81 3.52
CA GLY A 149 -13.28 -18.80 4.09
C GLY A 149 -14.66 -18.80 3.43
N ARG A 150 -15.21 -17.62 3.15
CA ARG A 150 -16.48 -17.47 2.39
C ARG A 150 -16.36 -18.03 0.98
N TYR A 151 -15.29 -17.70 0.26
CA TYR A 151 -15.10 -18.15 -1.12
C TYR A 151 -14.96 -19.67 -1.21
N VAL A 152 -14.14 -20.28 -0.35
CA VAL A 152 -13.93 -21.73 -0.31
C VAL A 152 -15.24 -22.45 0.02
N ARG A 153 -16.02 -21.98 1.01
CA ARG A 153 -17.31 -22.58 1.34
C ARG A 153 -18.30 -22.53 0.18
N ALA A 154 -18.36 -21.41 -0.54
CA ALA A 154 -19.25 -21.25 -1.68
C ALA A 154 -18.90 -22.21 -2.84
N ARG A 155 -17.61 -22.50 -3.04
CA ARG A 155 -17.14 -23.32 -4.17
C ARG A 155 -17.05 -24.82 -3.88
N ILE A 156 -16.72 -25.20 -2.65
CA ILE A 156 -16.51 -26.59 -2.22
C ILE A 156 -17.71 -27.15 -1.45
N GLY A 157 -18.44 -26.32 -0.70
CA GLY A 157 -19.57 -26.76 0.14
C GLY A 157 -20.94 -26.74 -0.55
N GLY A 158 -21.00 -26.35 -1.82
CA GLY A 158 -22.23 -26.31 -2.63
C GLY A 158 -22.43 -27.50 -3.57
N GLY A 159 -21.80 -28.64 -3.27
CA GLY A 159 -21.95 -29.91 -3.99
C GLY A 159 -22.88 -30.87 -3.27
#